data_AF-A0A7V7AGL7-F1
#
_entry.id   AF-A0A7V7AGL7-F1
#
_cell.length_a   1.000
_cell.length_b   1.000
_cell.length_c   1.000
_cell.angle_alpha   90.00
_cell.angle_beta   90.00
_cell.angle_gamma   90.00
#
_symmetry.space_group_name_H-M   'P 1'
#
loop_
_entity.id
_entity.type
_entity.pdbx_description
1 polymer ?
#
loop_
_entity_poly.entity_id
_entity_poly.type
_entity_poly.pdbx_seq_one_letter_code
_entity_poly.pdbx_strand_id
1 'polypeptide(L)'
;MSQRNTIMEEKLKLLPSKPGVYLMLDGEGEIIYVGKASSLKSRVRSYFGSPGKQGAKVVAMLQHLHDLEYIITDSEIEALILECNLIKKHRPKYNISLRDDKHYPYLKVTLSEEYPRLLVVRSMKKDANRYFGPYTRSGAMNETVKLLRRLFPLRTCSNSGLKNRSRPCLNAHIARCLAPCTGQVSQEKYQEMVSEVILFLEGKQEDLLARLQGKMEQAAHNLEFEKAAEYRDQIRAVEQVLARQKIISSGQENQDVIATATGRWGTIVQVFFIREGKLNGREQFALVGTEDLPPEEV
;
A
#
# COMPACT_ATOMS: atom_id res chain seq x y z
N MET A 1 -2.24 0.49 45.17
CA MET A 1 -1.54 0.64 43.88
C MET A 1 -1.89 -0.59 43.04
N SER A 2 -2.90 -0.42 42.19
CA SER A 2 -3.88 -1.44 41.77
C SER A 2 -3.34 -2.45 40.74
N GLN A 3 -3.89 -3.68 40.74
CA GLN A 3 -3.68 -4.80 39.79
C GLN A 3 -3.52 -4.38 38.31
N ARG A 4 -4.10 -3.25 37.95
CA ARG A 4 -4.07 -2.61 36.63
C ARG A 4 -2.65 -2.26 36.13
N ASN A 5 -1.73 -1.87 37.02
CA ASN A 5 -0.32 -1.65 36.62
C ASN A 5 0.40 -2.97 36.34
N THR A 6 0.09 -4.04 37.07
CA THR A 6 0.73 -5.33 36.95
C THR A 6 0.40 -6.02 35.62
N ILE A 7 -0.87 -5.99 35.19
CA ILE A 7 -1.32 -6.59 33.92
C ILE A 7 -0.70 -5.88 32.71
N MET A 8 -0.63 -4.55 32.74
CA MET A 8 0.01 -3.76 31.67
C MET A 8 1.52 -4.02 31.62
N GLU A 9 2.20 -4.10 32.77
CA GLU A 9 3.63 -4.45 32.83
C GLU A 9 3.93 -5.85 32.29
N GLU A 10 3.07 -6.83 32.54
CA GLU A 10 3.19 -8.18 31.98
C GLU A 10 2.98 -8.18 30.46
N LYS A 11 1.94 -7.49 29.97
CA LYS A 11 1.74 -7.31 28.51
C LYS A 11 2.94 -6.64 27.83
N LEU A 12 3.58 -5.66 28.48
CA LEU A 12 4.79 -4.99 27.97
C LEU A 12 6.03 -5.89 27.92
N LYS A 13 6.07 -6.97 28.71
CA LYS A 13 7.14 -7.98 28.66
C LYS A 13 6.96 -8.95 27.48
N LEU A 14 5.71 -9.26 27.15
CA LEU A 14 5.33 -10.20 26.08
C LEU A 14 5.41 -9.60 24.67
N LEU A 15 5.67 -8.29 24.54
CA LEU A 15 5.75 -7.65 23.23
C LEU A 15 6.91 -8.19 22.38
N PRO A 16 6.65 -8.58 21.12
CA PRO A 16 7.67 -9.10 20.22
C PRO A 16 8.57 -7.99 19.68
N SER A 17 9.82 -8.35 19.37
CA SER A 17 10.75 -7.50 18.61
C SER A 17 10.53 -7.64 17.09
N LYS A 18 9.26 -7.57 16.66
CA LYS A 18 8.84 -7.70 15.25
C LYS A 18 8.13 -6.43 14.78
N PRO A 19 8.07 -6.16 13.47
CA PRO A 19 7.27 -5.07 12.93
C PRO A 19 5.78 -5.35 13.14
N GLY A 20 5.00 -4.27 13.25
CA GLY A 20 3.56 -4.39 13.45
C GLY A 20 2.88 -3.08 13.82
N VAL A 21 1.59 -3.18 14.13
CA VAL A 21 0.75 -2.07 14.60
C VAL A 21 0.34 -2.35 16.04
N TYR A 22 0.39 -1.34 16.91
CA TYR A 22 -0.19 -1.39 18.25
C TYR A 22 -1.41 -0.49 18.34
N LEU A 23 -2.40 -0.94 19.12
CA LEU A 23 -3.64 -0.24 19.40
C LEU A 23 -3.72 0.03 20.90
N MET A 24 -4.06 1.25 21.26
CA MET A 24 -4.30 1.67 22.63
C MET A 24 -5.81 1.86 22.80
N LEU A 25 -6.35 1.23 23.84
CA LEU A 25 -7.77 1.22 24.15
C LEU A 25 -8.02 1.93 25.47
N ASP A 26 -9.17 2.57 25.60
CA ASP A 26 -9.64 3.13 26.88
C ASP A 26 -10.46 2.12 27.70
N GLY A 27 -11.02 2.59 28.83
CA GLY A 27 -11.77 1.74 29.76
C GLY A 27 -13.08 1.19 29.20
N GLU A 28 -13.57 1.73 28.09
CA GLU A 28 -14.77 1.26 27.40
C GLU A 28 -14.43 0.30 26.24
N GLY A 29 -13.14 0.06 25.99
CA GLY A 29 -12.66 -0.76 24.88
C GLY A 29 -12.59 -0.01 23.55
N GLU A 30 -12.71 1.32 23.55
CA GLU A 30 -12.62 2.13 22.34
C GLU A 30 -11.17 2.42 21.96
N ILE A 31 -10.85 2.37 20.66
CA ILE A 31 -9.49 2.60 20.17
C ILE A 31 -9.19 4.10 20.22
N ILE A 32 -8.35 4.50 21.17
CA ILE A 32 -7.96 5.90 21.38
C ILE A 32 -6.70 6.29 20.60
N TYR A 33 -5.82 5.33 20.28
CA TYR A 33 -4.64 5.54 19.45
C TYR A 33 -4.21 4.29 18.69
N VAL A 34 -3.71 4.47 17.46
CA VAL A 34 -3.10 3.42 16.64
C VAL A 34 -1.73 3.91 16.19
N GLY A 35 -0.71 3.04 16.25
CA GLY A 35 0.61 3.38 15.74
C GLY A 35 1.36 2.17 15.17
N LYS A 36 2.25 2.41 14.20
CA LYS A 36 3.17 1.39 13.67
C LYS A 36 4.52 1.36 14.40
N ALA A 37 5.18 0.21 14.33
CA ALA A 37 6.53 0.00 14.84
C ALA A 37 7.32 -0.95 13.93
N SER A 38 8.62 -0.71 13.79
CA SER A 38 9.57 -1.72 13.26
C SER A 38 9.92 -2.78 14.32
N SER A 39 9.83 -2.40 15.59
CA SER A 39 9.87 -3.29 16.76
C SER A 39 8.81 -2.84 17.74
N LEU A 40 7.74 -3.63 17.88
CA LEU A 40 6.64 -3.38 18.83
C LEU A 40 7.17 -3.22 20.26
N LYS A 41 8.08 -4.11 20.69
CA LYS A 41 8.73 -4.05 22.00
C LYS A 41 9.43 -2.73 22.25
N SER A 42 10.30 -2.30 21.33
CA SER A 42 11.09 -1.06 21.50
C SER A 42 10.19 0.18 21.46
N ARG A 43 9.22 0.19 20.55
CA ARG A 43 8.34 1.35 20.34
C ARG A 43 7.40 1.56 21.51
N VAL A 44 6.70 0.52 21.96
CA VAL A 44 5.73 0.67 23.04
C VAL A 44 6.43 1.02 24.35
N ARG A 45 7.56 0.37 24.67
CA ARG A 45 8.33 0.70 25.88
C ARG A 45 8.82 2.14 25.92
N SER A 46 9.04 2.78 24.77
CA SER A 46 9.42 4.19 24.73
C SER A 46 8.36 5.12 25.35
N TYR A 47 7.08 4.72 25.36
CA TYR A 47 6.00 5.45 26.03
C TYR A 47 5.99 5.29 27.55
N PHE A 48 6.73 4.34 28.11
CA PHE A 48 6.78 4.09 29.56
C PHE A 48 8.17 4.35 30.16
N GLY A 49 9.08 4.95 29.37
CA GLY A 49 10.40 5.39 29.84
C GLY A 49 10.35 6.65 30.73
N SER A 50 11.52 7.14 31.15
CA SER A 50 11.67 8.16 32.20
C SER A 50 10.72 9.38 32.04
N PRO A 51 9.98 9.75 33.11
CA PRO A 51 9.11 10.93 33.12
C PRO A 51 9.94 12.19 32.88
N GLY A 52 9.65 12.93 31.81
CA GLY A 52 10.34 14.20 31.50
C GLY A 52 10.70 14.41 30.02
N LYS A 53 10.73 13.36 29.20
CA LYS A 53 11.01 13.44 27.74
C LYS A 53 9.76 13.31 26.85
N GLN A 54 8.58 13.19 27.43
CA GLN A 54 7.35 12.92 26.67
C GLN A 54 6.54 14.20 26.45
N GLY A 55 6.08 14.42 25.22
CA GLY A 55 5.23 15.57 24.90
C GLY A 55 3.85 15.47 25.57
N ALA A 56 3.21 16.62 25.84
CA ALA A 56 1.92 16.73 26.54
C ALA A 56 0.82 15.81 25.98
N LYS A 57 0.80 15.61 24.66
CA LYS A 57 -0.12 14.68 23.99
C LYS A 57 0.05 13.23 24.45
N VAL A 58 1.30 12.77 24.57
CA VAL A 58 1.61 11.39 24.97
C VAL A 58 1.19 11.16 26.41
N VAL A 59 1.47 12.13 27.29
CA VAL A 59 1.05 12.09 28.69
C VAL A 59 -0.48 11.99 28.80
N ALA A 60 -1.22 12.85 28.09
CA ALA A 60 -2.68 12.83 28.09
C ALA A 60 -3.26 11.51 27.53
N MET A 61 -2.64 10.94 26.50
CA MET A 61 -3.04 9.66 25.93
C MET A 61 -2.83 8.51 26.91
N LEU A 62 -1.68 8.45 27.59
CA LEU A 62 -1.36 7.41 28.55
C LEU A 62 -2.27 7.44 29.79
N GLN A 63 -2.81 8.60 30.17
CA GLN A 63 -3.81 8.71 31.24
C GLN A 63 -5.12 8.00 30.91
N HIS A 64 -5.49 7.92 29.62
CA HIS A 64 -6.71 7.27 29.16
C HIS A 64 -6.47 5.82 28.71
N LEU A 65 -5.22 5.36 28.73
CA LEU A 65 -4.87 3.99 28.38
C LEU A 65 -5.40 3.03 29.45
N HIS A 66 -6.20 2.07 29.00
CA HIS A 66 -6.66 0.95 29.81
C HIS A 66 -6.10 -0.37 29.30
N ASP A 67 -6.04 -0.56 27.97
CA ASP A 67 -5.49 -1.77 27.38
C ASP A 67 -4.63 -1.49 26.13
N LEU A 68 -3.77 -2.46 25.82
CA LEU A 68 -2.87 -2.46 24.68
C LEU A 68 -3.03 -3.77 23.89
N GLU A 69 -3.32 -3.62 22.60
CA GLU A 69 -3.31 -4.70 21.62
C GLU A 69 -2.23 -4.46 20.56
N TYR A 70 -1.86 -5.52 19.83
CA TYR A 70 -0.95 -5.39 18.70
C TYR A 70 -1.21 -6.46 17.63
N ILE A 71 -0.79 -6.14 16.40
CA ILE A 71 -0.84 -7.01 15.24
C ILE A 71 0.57 -7.04 14.66
N ILE A 72 1.19 -8.21 14.64
CA ILE A 72 2.49 -8.44 14.00
C ILE A 72 2.27 -8.46 12.49
N THR A 73 3.21 -7.88 11.75
CA THR A 73 3.24 -7.96 10.28
C THR A 73 4.59 -8.52 9.84
N ASP A 74 4.68 -8.98 8.60
CA ASP A 74 5.91 -9.58 8.09
C ASP A 74 6.92 -8.52 7.63
N SER A 75 6.42 -7.31 7.37
CA SER A 75 7.26 -6.16 7.01
C SER A 75 6.79 -4.85 7.64
N GLU A 76 7.69 -3.85 7.67
CA GLU A 76 7.34 -2.48 8.04
C GLU A 76 6.32 -1.83 7.08
N ILE A 77 6.27 -2.32 5.83
CA ILE A 77 5.37 -1.83 4.78
C ILE A 77 3.94 -2.26 5.11
N GLU A 78 3.75 -3.51 5.49
CA GLU A 78 2.45 -4.02 5.93
C GLU A 78 1.96 -3.36 7.21
N ALA A 79 2.85 -3.21 8.21
CA ALA A 79 2.53 -2.47 9.44
C ALA A 79 2.00 -1.07 9.10
N LEU A 80 2.60 -0.43 8.11
CA LEU A 80 2.17 0.89 7.67
C LEU A 80 0.79 0.89 6.99
N ILE A 81 0.56 -0.03 6.05
CA ILE A 81 -0.73 -0.14 5.36
C ILE A 81 -1.84 -0.42 6.37
N LEU A 82 -1.59 -1.35 7.28
CA LEU A 82 -2.52 -1.74 8.33
C LEU A 82 -2.82 -0.58 9.29
N GLU A 83 -1.80 0.16 9.74
CA GLU A 83 -1.96 1.38 10.54
C GLU A 83 -2.87 2.39 9.83
N CYS A 84 -2.60 2.68 8.56
CA CYS A 84 -3.41 3.61 7.77
C CYS A 84 -4.88 3.18 7.70
N ASN A 85 -5.13 1.89 7.47
CA ASN A 85 -6.49 1.35 7.38
C ASN A 85 -7.22 1.45 8.73
N LEU A 86 -6.55 1.09 9.82
CA LEU A 86 -7.12 1.15 11.18
C LEU A 86 -7.43 2.58 11.62
N ILE A 87 -6.54 3.54 11.31
CA ILE A 87 -6.78 4.96 11.61
C ILE A 87 -7.97 5.50 10.80
N LYS A 88 -8.12 5.10 9.54
CA LYS A 88 -9.26 5.51 8.70
C LYS A 88 -10.57 4.92 9.20
N LYS A 89 -10.57 3.65 9.62
CA LYS A 89 -11.73 2.92 10.12
C LYS A 89 -12.21 3.45 11.47
N HIS A 90 -11.30 3.59 12.44
CA HIS A 90 -11.65 3.91 13.83
C HIS A 90 -11.53 5.40 14.18
N ARG A 91 -10.84 6.19 13.35
CA ARG A 91 -10.57 7.63 13.57
C ARG A 91 -10.18 7.98 15.02
N PRO A 92 -9.17 7.31 15.61
CA PRO A 92 -8.88 7.42 17.03
C PRO A 92 -8.63 8.87 17.48
N LYS A 93 -9.04 9.19 18.72
CA LYS A 93 -9.00 10.56 19.28
C LYS A 93 -7.59 11.17 19.24
N TYR A 94 -6.56 10.39 19.55
CA TYR A 94 -5.17 10.87 19.62
C TYR A 94 -4.39 10.75 18.29
N ASN A 95 -4.97 10.22 17.22
CA ASN A 95 -4.33 10.19 15.89
C ASN A 95 -4.50 11.52 15.12
N ILE A 96 -4.04 12.63 15.70
CA ILE A 96 -4.24 13.99 15.14
C ILE A 96 -3.50 14.18 13.79
N SER A 97 -2.24 13.74 13.69
CA SER A 97 -1.39 13.94 12.50
C SER A 97 -1.65 12.95 11.36
N LEU A 98 -2.26 11.79 11.66
CA LEU A 98 -2.56 10.71 10.71
C LEU A 98 -4.04 10.67 10.31
N ARG A 99 -4.86 11.59 10.83
CA ARG A 99 -6.20 11.90 10.27
C ARG A 99 -6.09 12.63 8.93
N ASP A 100 -4.95 13.29 8.67
CA ASP A 100 -4.64 13.93 7.40
C ASP A 100 -3.88 12.96 6.47
N ASP A 101 -4.37 12.79 5.24
CA ASP A 101 -3.84 11.89 4.19
C ASP A 101 -2.36 12.14 3.77
N LYS A 102 -1.63 13.05 4.42
CA LYS A 102 -0.45 13.75 3.88
C LYS A 102 0.91 13.04 3.94
N HIS A 103 1.01 11.84 4.52
CA HIS A 103 2.32 11.22 4.78
C HIS A 103 2.86 10.38 3.61
N TYR A 104 2.00 9.84 2.76
CA TYR A 104 2.41 8.93 1.69
C TYR A 104 1.99 9.44 0.33
N PRO A 105 2.91 9.48 -0.65
CA PRO A 105 2.54 9.84 -1.99
C PRO A 105 1.75 8.70 -2.64
N TYR A 106 0.76 9.11 -3.42
CA TYR A 106 -0.04 8.29 -4.31
C TYR A 106 0.23 8.73 -5.74
N LEU A 107 0.09 7.81 -6.68
CA LEU A 107 -0.02 8.14 -8.09
C LEU A 107 -1.48 8.36 -8.45
N LYS A 108 -1.78 9.49 -9.05
CA LYS A 108 -3.10 9.86 -9.54
C LYS A 108 -3.10 9.84 -11.06
N VAL A 109 -4.03 9.10 -11.65
CA VAL A 109 -4.34 9.16 -13.09
C VAL A 109 -5.60 10.01 -13.28
N THR A 110 -5.45 11.15 -13.97
CA THR A 110 -6.51 12.16 -14.08
C THR A 110 -7.57 11.82 -15.14
N LEU A 111 -8.36 10.78 -14.91
CA LEU A 111 -9.44 10.34 -15.83
C LEU A 111 -10.53 11.38 -16.09
N SER A 112 -10.66 12.38 -15.21
CA SER A 112 -11.55 13.53 -15.43
C SER A 112 -11.09 14.48 -16.54
N GLU A 113 -9.87 14.31 -17.06
CA GLU A 113 -9.33 15.12 -18.16
C GLU A 113 -9.42 14.35 -19.49
N GLU A 114 -9.70 15.06 -20.57
CA GLU A 114 -9.77 14.50 -21.95
C GLU A 114 -8.51 13.71 -22.33
N TYR A 115 -7.34 14.22 -21.90
CA TYR A 115 -6.04 13.57 -21.99
C TYR A 115 -5.47 13.36 -20.58
N PRO A 116 -5.69 12.19 -19.96
CA PRO A 116 -5.26 11.91 -18.59
C PRO A 116 -3.75 12.05 -18.36
N ARG A 117 -3.37 12.37 -17.12
CA ARG A 117 -1.99 12.59 -16.68
C ARG A 117 -1.68 11.73 -15.47
N LEU A 118 -0.41 11.34 -15.35
CA LEU A 118 0.12 10.69 -14.16
C LEU A 118 0.77 11.72 -13.24
N LEU A 119 0.16 11.94 -12.08
CA LEU A 119 0.58 12.92 -11.08
C LEU A 119 0.94 12.23 -9.77
N VAL A 120 1.95 12.77 -9.07
CA VAL A 120 2.22 12.40 -7.67
C VAL A 120 1.40 13.32 -6.78
N VAL A 121 0.55 12.76 -5.94
CA VAL A 121 -0.31 13.50 -4.99
C VAL A 121 -0.11 12.97 -3.59
N ARG A 122 -0.34 13.81 -2.57
CA ARG A 122 -0.26 13.42 -1.16
C ARG A 122 -1.62 13.33 -0.49
N SER A 123 -2.69 13.38 -1.27
CA SER A 123 -4.05 13.19 -0.75
C SER A 123 -4.93 12.59 -1.82
N MET A 124 -5.78 11.66 -1.39
CA MET A 124 -6.85 11.13 -2.22
C MET A 124 -8.05 12.05 -2.11
N LYS A 125 -8.77 12.23 -3.22
CA LYS A 125 -10.05 12.92 -3.22
C LYS A 125 -11.10 11.94 -3.72
N LYS A 126 -12.33 12.05 -3.21
CA LYS A 126 -13.48 11.37 -3.81
C LYS A 126 -13.85 12.08 -5.10
N ASP A 127 -13.11 11.79 -6.17
CA ASP A 127 -13.34 12.33 -7.50
C ASP A 127 -13.29 11.21 -8.54
N ALA A 128 -13.57 11.53 -9.81
CA ALA A 128 -13.59 10.54 -10.89
C ALA A 128 -12.19 10.05 -11.33
N ASN A 129 -11.13 10.36 -10.58
CA ASN A 129 -9.77 9.96 -10.92
C ASN A 129 -9.36 8.68 -10.19
N ARG A 130 -8.33 8.01 -10.71
CA ARG A 130 -7.79 6.80 -10.09
C ARG A 130 -6.55 7.10 -9.29
N TYR A 131 -6.43 6.45 -8.14
CA TYR A 131 -5.34 6.62 -7.19
C TYR A 131 -4.69 5.26 -6.92
N PHE A 132 -3.35 5.23 -6.93
CA PHE A 132 -2.52 4.04 -6.75
C PHE A 132 -1.49 4.31 -5.66
N GLY A 133 -1.29 3.37 -4.73
CA GLY A 133 -0.47 3.54 -3.53
C GLY A 133 -1.20 3.11 -2.27
N PRO A 134 -0.74 3.48 -1.07
CA PRO A 134 0.35 4.42 -0.76
C PRO A 134 1.75 3.87 -1.05
N TYR A 135 2.65 4.72 -1.57
CA TYR A 135 4.06 4.34 -1.74
C TYR A 135 4.87 4.65 -0.46
N THR A 136 5.48 3.63 0.12
CA THR A 136 6.20 3.73 1.40
C THR A 136 7.55 4.45 1.30
N ARG A 137 8.21 4.33 0.13
CA ARG A 137 9.45 5.05 -0.20
C ARG A 137 9.24 5.90 -1.44
N SER A 138 9.45 7.21 -1.31
CA SER A 138 9.40 8.15 -2.44
C SER A 138 10.37 7.76 -3.57
N GLY A 139 11.48 7.09 -3.26
CA GLY A 139 12.44 6.57 -4.25
C GLY A 139 11.83 5.55 -5.21
N ALA A 140 11.22 4.48 -4.68
CA ALA A 140 10.59 3.43 -5.48
C ALA A 140 9.43 3.97 -6.33
N MET A 141 8.65 4.90 -5.78
CA MET A 141 7.63 5.62 -6.54
C MET A 141 8.24 6.44 -7.68
N ASN A 142 9.30 7.20 -7.41
CA ASN A 142 9.96 8.01 -8.44
C ASN A 142 10.56 7.15 -9.56
N GLU A 143 11.11 5.97 -9.23
CA GLU A 143 11.57 4.99 -10.22
C GLU A 143 10.41 4.46 -11.07
N THR A 144 9.29 4.11 -10.43
CA THR A 144 8.07 3.68 -11.13
C THR A 144 7.56 4.77 -12.08
N VAL A 145 7.51 6.03 -11.64
CA VAL A 145 7.10 7.16 -12.47
C VAL A 145 8.09 7.41 -13.61
N LYS A 146 9.40 7.30 -13.35
CA LYS A 146 10.43 7.44 -14.39
C LYS A 146 10.32 6.36 -15.45
N LEU A 147 10.05 5.12 -15.04
CA LEU A 147 9.79 4.01 -15.95
C LEU A 147 8.53 4.26 -16.77
N LEU A 148 7.40 4.54 -16.12
CA LEU A 148 6.13 4.77 -16.80
C LEU A 148 6.22 5.92 -17.81
N ARG A 149 6.92 7.00 -17.49
CA ARG A 149 7.15 8.12 -18.42
C ARG A 149 8.07 7.79 -19.59
N ARG A 150 8.89 6.75 -19.47
CA ARG A 150 9.75 6.27 -20.55
C ARG A 150 8.98 5.34 -21.49
N LEU A 151 8.14 4.47 -20.91
CA LEU A 151 7.38 3.48 -21.67
C LEU A 151 6.14 4.08 -22.33
N PHE A 152 5.44 4.93 -21.58
CA PHE A 152 4.18 5.52 -21.98
C PHE A 152 4.37 7.05 -22.07
N PRO A 153 4.43 7.61 -23.30
CA PRO A 153 4.62 9.04 -23.53
C PRO A 153 3.37 9.86 -23.18
N LEU A 154 3.00 9.83 -21.90
CA LEU A 154 1.95 10.64 -21.29
C LEU A 154 2.37 12.10 -21.18
N ARG A 155 1.40 13.00 -21.26
CA ARG A 155 1.65 14.42 -21.12
C ARG A 155 1.88 14.75 -19.65
N THR A 156 2.75 15.72 -19.40
CA THR A 156 3.03 16.25 -18.06
C THR A 156 2.56 17.69 -17.87
N CYS A 157 2.18 18.37 -18.97
CA CYS A 157 1.69 19.74 -18.93
C CYS A 157 0.35 19.88 -18.19
N SER A 158 0.05 21.08 -17.69
CA SER A 158 -1.27 21.42 -17.15
C SER A 158 -2.31 21.57 -18.26
N ASN A 159 -3.60 21.50 -17.92
CA ASN A 159 -4.70 21.78 -18.85
C ASN A 159 -4.59 23.17 -19.50
N SER A 160 -4.08 24.17 -18.76
CA SER A 160 -3.78 25.50 -19.34
C SER A 160 -2.73 25.46 -20.44
N GLY A 161 -1.80 24.51 -20.38
CA GLY A 161 -0.78 24.30 -21.42
C GLY A 161 -1.23 23.37 -22.56
N LEU A 162 -2.41 22.74 -22.46
CA LEU A 162 -3.02 21.96 -23.54
C LEU A 162 -3.70 22.86 -24.56
N LYS A 163 -4.43 23.87 -24.07
CA LYS A 163 -5.11 24.86 -24.90
C LYS A 163 -4.08 25.89 -25.38
N ASN A 164 -4.17 26.30 -26.64
CA ASN A 164 -3.37 27.39 -27.25
C ASN A 164 -1.87 27.11 -27.50
N ARG A 165 -1.48 25.87 -27.87
CA ARG A 165 -0.13 25.62 -28.39
C ARG A 165 -0.15 25.39 -29.90
N SER A 166 0.58 26.22 -30.63
CA SER A 166 0.85 26.03 -32.06
C SER A 166 2.02 25.08 -32.33
N ARG A 167 2.88 24.84 -31.34
CA ARG A 167 4.09 24.01 -31.48
C ARG A 167 4.21 22.97 -30.37
N PRO A 168 4.68 21.75 -30.70
CA PRO A 168 4.97 20.71 -29.71
C PRO A 168 6.07 21.16 -28.74
N CYS A 169 6.02 20.67 -27.51
CA CYS A 169 7.02 20.99 -26.48
C CYS A 169 8.25 20.08 -26.58
N LEU A 170 9.29 20.38 -25.79
CA LEU A 170 10.50 19.55 -25.73
C LEU A 170 10.18 18.06 -25.48
N ASN A 171 9.26 17.75 -24.56
CA ASN A 171 8.89 16.37 -24.26
C ASN A 171 8.34 15.63 -25.49
N ALA A 172 7.65 16.31 -26.39
CA ALA A 172 7.21 15.70 -27.64
C ALA A 172 8.37 15.46 -28.61
N HIS A 173 9.29 16.42 -28.74
CA HIS A 173 10.49 16.27 -29.57
C HIS A 173 11.42 15.13 -29.12
N ILE A 174 11.44 14.81 -27.83
CA ILE A 174 12.21 13.67 -27.27
C ILE A 174 11.36 12.41 -27.06
N ALA A 175 10.21 12.30 -27.73
CA ALA A 175 9.31 11.14 -27.67
C ALA A 175 8.80 10.74 -26.27
N ARG A 176 8.70 11.70 -25.33
CA ARG A 176 8.13 11.52 -23.98
C ARG A 176 6.69 12.03 -23.84
N CYS A 177 6.10 12.54 -24.92
CA CYS A 177 4.72 13.02 -24.96
C CYS A 177 4.19 12.89 -26.39
N LEU A 178 3.01 12.29 -26.59
CA LEU A 178 2.38 12.22 -27.92
C LEU A 178 1.78 13.53 -28.45
N ALA A 179 2.17 14.67 -27.86
CA ALA A 179 1.73 16.01 -28.24
C ALA A 179 0.21 16.17 -28.52
N PRO A 180 -0.69 15.77 -27.60
CA PRO A 180 -2.13 15.98 -27.78
C PRO A 180 -2.49 17.46 -27.93
N CYS A 181 -1.65 18.38 -27.43
CA CYS A 181 -1.83 19.83 -27.54
C CYS A 181 -1.78 20.36 -28.98
N THR A 182 -1.18 19.61 -29.91
CA THR A 182 -1.11 19.95 -31.34
C THR A 182 -1.87 18.95 -32.20
N GLY A 183 -2.70 18.08 -31.61
CA GLY A 183 -3.51 17.10 -32.33
C GLY A 183 -2.73 15.96 -33.00
N GLN A 184 -1.49 15.68 -32.57
CA GLN A 184 -0.66 14.61 -33.16
C GLN A 184 -1.10 13.19 -32.78
N VAL A 185 -2.04 13.06 -31.84
CA VAL A 185 -2.60 11.79 -31.39
C VAL A 185 -4.10 11.92 -31.23
N SER A 186 -4.84 10.88 -31.63
CA SER A 186 -6.28 10.82 -31.38
C SER A 186 -6.58 10.56 -29.90
N GLN A 187 -7.76 10.97 -29.46
CA GLN A 187 -8.17 10.76 -28.08
C GLN A 187 -8.24 9.27 -27.74
N GLU A 188 -8.74 8.44 -28.65
CA GLU A 188 -8.91 7.00 -28.49
C GLU A 188 -7.55 6.33 -28.29
N LYS A 189 -6.56 6.68 -29.13
CA LYS A 189 -5.21 6.10 -29.03
C LYS A 189 -4.54 6.51 -27.72
N TYR A 190 -4.77 7.74 -27.27
CA TYR A 190 -4.27 8.21 -25.99
C TYR A 190 -4.90 7.47 -24.81
N GLN A 191 -6.22 7.25 -24.85
CA GLN A 191 -6.94 6.51 -23.82
C GLN A 191 -6.52 5.04 -23.76
N GLU A 192 -6.22 4.42 -24.90
CA GLU A 192 -5.67 3.07 -24.96
C GLU A 192 -4.36 2.99 -24.16
N MET A 193 -3.44 3.92 -24.38
CA MET A 193 -2.19 4.01 -23.59
C MET A 193 -2.45 4.26 -22.10
N VAL A 194 -3.41 5.12 -21.76
CA VAL A 194 -3.78 5.35 -20.35
C VAL A 194 -4.29 4.06 -19.71
N SER A 195 -5.04 3.23 -20.45
CA SER A 195 -5.51 1.93 -19.96
C SER A 195 -4.35 0.97 -19.66
N GLU A 196 -3.29 0.98 -20.48
CA GLU A 196 -2.08 0.18 -20.25
C GLU A 196 -1.32 0.64 -19.00
N VAL A 197 -1.23 1.96 -18.79
CA VAL A 197 -0.65 2.53 -17.57
C VAL A 197 -1.46 2.12 -16.33
N ILE A 198 -2.78 2.09 -16.43
CA ILE A 198 -3.65 1.64 -15.34
C ILE A 198 -3.43 0.14 -15.07
N LEU A 199 -3.40 -0.71 -16.10
CA LEU A 199 -3.14 -2.15 -15.93
C LEU A 199 -1.79 -2.40 -15.24
N PHE A 200 -0.74 -1.68 -15.65
CA PHE A 200 0.56 -1.74 -14.99
C PHE A 200 0.46 -1.39 -13.50
N LEU A 201 -0.22 -0.28 -13.17
CA LEU A 201 -0.36 0.21 -11.81
C LEU A 201 -1.31 -0.65 -10.94
N GLU A 202 -2.22 -1.42 -11.55
CA GLU A 202 -3.07 -2.40 -10.87
C GLU A 202 -2.35 -3.73 -10.58
N GLY A 203 -1.12 -3.92 -11.07
CA GLY A 203 -0.40 -5.18 -10.93
C GLY A 203 -0.83 -6.26 -11.94
N LYS A 204 -1.67 -5.92 -12.92
CA LYS A 204 -2.06 -6.81 -14.04
C LYS A 204 -0.99 -6.81 -15.12
N GLN A 205 0.21 -7.18 -14.71
CA GLN A 205 1.41 -7.06 -15.51
C GLN A 205 1.46 -8.11 -16.61
N GLU A 206 0.93 -9.31 -16.36
CA GLU A 206 0.79 -10.39 -17.36
C GLU A 206 -0.15 -9.97 -18.49
N ASP A 207 -1.32 -9.39 -18.15
CA ASP A 207 -2.27 -8.86 -19.15
C ASP A 207 -1.65 -7.78 -20.04
N LEU A 208 -0.84 -6.89 -19.43
CA LEU A 208 -0.13 -5.85 -20.16
C LEU A 208 0.92 -6.45 -21.11
N LEU A 209 1.72 -7.40 -20.63
CA LEU A 209 2.73 -8.07 -21.45
C LEU A 209 2.09 -8.79 -22.63
N ALA A 210 0.99 -9.53 -22.42
CA ALA A 210 0.26 -10.19 -23.49
C ALA A 210 -0.27 -9.19 -24.55
N ARG A 211 -0.78 -8.03 -24.12
CA ARG A 211 -1.22 -6.96 -25.04
C ARG A 211 -0.07 -6.37 -25.85
N LEU A 212 1.05 -6.06 -25.20
CA LEU A 212 2.23 -5.51 -25.89
C LEU A 212 2.83 -6.52 -26.87
N GLN A 213 2.86 -7.80 -26.49
CA GLN A 213 3.29 -8.90 -27.34
C GLN A 213 2.43 -8.99 -28.61
N GLY A 214 1.10 -9.01 -28.46
CA GLY A 214 0.19 -9.04 -29.61
C GLY A 214 0.34 -7.83 -30.53
N LYS A 215 0.57 -6.64 -29.97
CA LYS A 215 0.85 -5.42 -30.76
C LYS A 215 2.17 -5.49 -31.51
N MET A 216 3.21 -6.02 -30.86
CA MET A 216 4.51 -6.24 -31.49
C MET A 216 4.41 -7.21 -32.66
N GLU A 217 3.74 -8.34 -32.48
CA GLU A 217 3.53 -9.37 -33.51
C GLU A 217 2.71 -8.83 -34.68
N GLN A 218 1.63 -8.08 -34.40
CA GLN A 218 0.83 -7.45 -35.44
C GLN A 218 1.62 -6.39 -36.23
N ALA A 219 2.42 -5.56 -35.55
CA ALA A 219 3.29 -4.58 -36.21
C ALA A 219 4.34 -5.27 -37.10
N ALA A 220 4.94 -6.37 -36.62
CA ALA A 220 5.89 -7.16 -37.40
C ALA A 220 5.23 -7.81 -38.63
N HIS A 221 4.01 -8.35 -38.48
CA HIS A 221 3.22 -8.90 -39.59
C HIS A 221 2.89 -7.82 -40.64
N ASN A 222 2.62 -6.60 -40.19
CA ASN A 222 2.35 -5.44 -41.06
C ASN A 222 3.63 -4.80 -41.63
N LEU A 223 4.81 -5.40 -41.42
CA LEU A 223 6.13 -4.88 -41.83
C LEU A 223 6.49 -3.52 -41.20
N GLU A 224 5.85 -3.15 -40.08
CA GLU A 224 6.10 -1.93 -39.31
C GLU A 224 7.21 -2.16 -38.26
N PHE A 225 8.43 -2.46 -38.73
CA PHE A 225 9.52 -2.91 -37.84
C PHE A 225 9.93 -1.91 -36.76
N GLU A 226 9.83 -0.60 -37.02
CA GLU A 226 10.12 0.44 -36.02
C GLU A 226 9.14 0.36 -34.84
N LYS A 227 7.83 0.25 -35.12
CA LYS A 227 6.80 0.09 -34.08
C LYS A 227 6.96 -1.24 -33.33
N ALA A 228 7.28 -2.31 -34.04
CA ALA A 228 7.55 -3.61 -33.40
C ALA A 228 8.76 -3.51 -32.44
N ALA A 229 9.82 -2.79 -32.83
CA ALA A 229 10.97 -2.55 -31.96
C ALA A 229 10.59 -1.72 -30.71
N GLU A 230 9.74 -0.69 -30.86
CA GLU A 230 9.22 0.09 -29.72
C GLU A 230 8.46 -0.80 -28.72
N TYR A 231 7.52 -1.64 -29.19
CA TYR A 231 6.79 -2.55 -28.32
C TYR A 231 7.70 -3.59 -27.64
N ARG A 232 8.68 -4.13 -28.36
CA ARG A 232 9.70 -5.03 -27.79
C ARG A 232 10.48 -4.37 -26.66
N ASP A 233 10.91 -3.14 -26.87
CA ASP A 233 11.68 -2.40 -25.88
C ASP A 233 10.81 -2.03 -24.66
N GLN A 234 9.51 -1.79 -24.87
CA GLN A 234 8.53 -1.65 -23.79
C GLN A 234 8.39 -2.94 -22.97
N ILE A 235 8.22 -4.09 -23.62
CA ILE A 235 8.14 -5.42 -22.97
C ILE A 235 9.35 -5.65 -22.07
N ARG A 236 10.56 -5.49 -22.61
CA ARG A 236 11.82 -5.70 -21.85
C ARG A 236 11.90 -4.82 -20.61
N ALA A 237 11.48 -3.57 -20.71
CA ALA A 237 11.53 -2.64 -19.60
C ALA A 237 10.48 -2.95 -18.52
N VAL A 238 9.30 -3.47 -18.90
CA VAL A 238 8.32 -4.00 -17.94
C VAL A 238 8.93 -5.21 -17.22
N GLU A 239 9.42 -6.21 -17.96
CA GLU A 239 10.03 -7.44 -17.40
C GLU A 239 11.17 -7.16 -16.41
N GLN A 240 12.06 -6.20 -16.72
CA GLN A 240 13.14 -5.81 -15.82
C GLN A 240 12.65 -5.30 -14.46
N VAL A 241 11.52 -4.61 -14.43
CA VAL A 241 10.92 -4.11 -13.18
C VAL A 241 10.23 -5.24 -12.43
N LEU A 242 9.57 -6.16 -13.13
CA LEU A 242 8.98 -7.37 -12.53
C LEU A 242 10.03 -8.26 -11.88
N ALA A 243 11.15 -8.49 -12.57
CA ALA A 243 12.25 -9.29 -12.04
C ALA A 243 12.80 -8.70 -10.73
N ARG A 244 12.93 -7.36 -10.65
CA ARG A 244 13.33 -6.68 -9.40
C ARG A 244 12.28 -6.78 -8.29
N GLN A 245 10.99 -6.80 -8.63
CA GLN A 245 9.90 -6.92 -7.65
C GLN A 245 9.71 -8.36 -7.14
N LYS A 246 9.82 -9.39 -8.01
CA LYS A 246 9.69 -10.81 -7.62
C LYS A 246 10.75 -11.26 -6.62
N ILE A 247 11.98 -10.75 -6.73
CA ILE A 247 13.06 -11.02 -5.76
C ILE A 247 12.69 -10.53 -4.34
N ILE A 248 11.74 -9.60 -4.22
CA ILE A 248 11.28 -9.02 -2.95
C ILE A 248 10.00 -9.70 -2.42
N SER A 249 9.26 -10.44 -3.26
CA SER A 249 7.85 -10.84 -3.00
C SER A 249 7.55 -12.32 -3.23
N SER A 250 8.49 -13.22 -2.93
CA SER A 250 8.33 -14.68 -3.10
C SER A 250 7.39 -15.32 -2.06
N GLY A 251 6.12 -14.93 -2.06
CA GLY A 251 5.06 -15.51 -1.23
C GLY A 251 3.69 -14.91 -1.57
N GLN A 252 3.10 -15.31 -2.69
CA GLN A 252 1.77 -14.86 -3.15
C GLN A 252 0.82 -16.03 -3.35
N GLU A 253 0.49 -16.74 -2.27
CA GLU A 253 -0.53 -17.79 -2.29
C GLU A 253 -1.76 -17.36 -1.50
N ASN A 254 -2.95 -17.74 -1.97
CA ASN A 254 -4.19 -17.66 -1.21
C ASN A 254 -4.18 -18.85 -0.25
N GLN A 255 -4.19 -18.58 1.05
CA GLN A 255 -4.15 -19.63 2.07
C GLN A 255 -4.91 -19.18 3.30
N ASP A 256 -5.56 -20.13 3.96
CA ASP A 256 -6.12 -19.91 5.28
C ASP A 256 -5.19 -20.58 6.28
N VAL A 257 -4.62 -19.78 7.18
CA VAL A 257 -3.70 -20.27 8.20
C VAL A 257 -4.47 -20.41 9.50
N ILE A 258 -4.58 -21.65 9.97
CA ILE A 258 -5.24 -21.98 11.23
C ILE A 258 -4.13 -22.26 12.24
N ALA A 259 -4.12 -21.48 13.32
CA ALA A 259 -3.20 -21.67 14.43
C ALA A 259 -4.01 -21.95 15.70
N THR A 260 -3.61 -22.99 16.43
CA THR A 260 -4.23 -23.35 17.71
C THR A 260 -3.22 -23.17 18.84
N ALA A 261 -3.69 -22.70 19.98
CA ALA A 261 -2.89 -22.62 21.20
C ALA A 261 -3.74 -23.11 22.38
N THR A 262 -3.36 -24.25 22.96
CA THR A 262 -4.01 -24.84 24.13
C THR A 262 -3.33 -24.37 25.41
N GLY A 263 -4.11 -23.83 26.33
CA GLY A 263 -3.67 -23.47 27.67
C GLY A 263 -4.50 -24.19 28.74
N ARG A 264 -4.20 -23.90 30.01
CA ARG A 264 -4.84 -24.50 31.19
C ARG A 264 -6.35 -24.25 31.35
N TRP A 265 -6.95 -23.45 30.47
CA TRP A 265 -8.33 -22.97 30.58
C TRP A 265 -9.11 -23.12 29.26
N GLY A 266 -8.57 -23.89 28.31
CA GLY A 266 -9.14 -24.09 26.98
C GLY A 266 -8.17 -23.80 25.84
N THR A 267 -8.68 -23.94 24.61
CA THR A 267 -7.92 -23.73 23.37
C THR A 267 -8.41 -22.49 22.64
N ILE A 268 -7.48 -21.67 22.17
CA ILE A 268 -7.78 -20.58 21.24
C ILE A 268 -7.41 -21.04 19.84
N VAL A 269 -8.39 -21.02 18.94
CA VAL A 269 -8.21 -21.21 17.51
C VAL A 269 -8.22 -19.84 16.84
N GLN A 270 -7.15 -19.52 16.12
CA GLN A 270 -7.01 -18.30 15.35
C GLN A 270 -6.93 -18.67 13.88
N VAL A 271 -7.94 -18.24 13.11
CA VAL A 271 -7.97 -18.36 11.66
C VAL A 271 -7.51 -17.04 11.06
N PHE A 272 -6.56 -17.10 10.13
CA PHE A 272 -6.09 -15.99 9.33
C PHE A 272 -6.45 -16.21 7.87
N PHE A 273 -7.14 -15.26 7.26
CA PHE A 273 -7.50 -15.31 5.85
C PHE A 273 -6.44 -14.58 5.03
N ILE A 274 -5.61 -15.30 4.30
CA ILE A 274 -4.58 -14.73 3.42
C ILE A 274 -5.05 -14.84 1.97
N ARG A 275 -5.13 -13.70 1.28
CA ARG A 275 -5.44 -13.65 -0.15
C ARG A 275 -4.38 -12.81 -0.86
N GLU A 276 -3.85 -13.31 -1.98
CA GLU A 276 -2.76 -12.71 -2.75
C GLU A 276 -1.52 -12.41 -1.89
N GLY A 277 -1.23 -13.29 -0.91
CA GLY A 277 -0.16 -13.07 0.08
C GLY A 277 -0.44 -11.96 1.09
N LYS A 278 -1.65 -11.37 1.13
CA LYS A 278 -2.04 -10.31 2.08
C LYS A 278 -3.01 -10.86 3.12
N LEU A 279 -2.80 -10.51 4.38
CA LEU A 279 -3.75 -10.82 5.45
C LEU A 279 -5.01 -9.94 5.31
N ASN A 280 -6.12 -10.54 4.88
CA ASN A 280 -7.40 -9.86 4.69
C ASN A 280 -8.24 -9.79 5.97
N GLY A 281 -8.07 -10.74 6.88
CA GLY A 281 -8.88 -10.80 8.10
C GLY A 281 -8.43 -11.89 9.05
N ARG A 282 -8.98 -11.87 10.25
CA ARG A 282 -8.78 -12.92 11.25
C ARG A 282 -10.05 -13.18 12.04
N GLU A 283 -10.28 -14.43 12.40
CA GLU A 283 -11.37 -14.86 13.28
C GLU A 283 -10.81 -15.67 14.43
N GLN A 284 -11.29 -15.40 15.64
CA GLN A 284 -10.84 -16.07 16.85
C GLN A 284 -12.01 -16.86 17.45
N PHE A 285 -11.74 -18.12 17.77
CA PHE A 285 -12.66 -19.01 18.46
C PHE A 285 -12.02 -19.44 19.78
N ALA A 286 -12.76 -19.31 20.87
CA ALA A 286 -12.36 -19.83 22.18
C ALA A 286 -13.14 -21.12 22.43
N LEU A 287 -12.42 -22.24 22.48
CA LEU A 287 -12.96 -23.55 22.78
C LEU A 287 -12.69 -23.87 24.25
N VAL A 288 -13.75 -24.20 24.99
CA VAL A 288 -13.70 -24.53 26.42
C VAL A 288 -13.92 -26.03 26.56
N GLY A 289 -13.16 -26.70 27.43
CA GLY A 289 -13.25 -28.16 27.63
C GLY A 289 -12.41 -29.01 26.67
N THR A 290 -11.49 -28.40 25.91
CA THR A 290 -10.56 -29.08 25.00
C THR A 290 -9.17 -29.30 25.60
N GLU A 291 -9.07 -29.21 26.94
CA GLU A 291 -7.79 -29.17 27.67
C GLU A 291 -7.00 -30.47 27.60
N ASP A 292 -7.70 -31.61 27.50
CA ASP A 292 -7.13 -32.95 27.41
C ASP A 292 -7.13 -33.51 25.98
N LEU A 293 -7.62 -32.74 25.00
CA LEU A 293 -7.69 -33.20 23.61
C LEU A 293 -6.35 -32.95 22.89
N PRO A 294 -5.86 -33.93 22.11
CA PRO A 294 -4.71 -33.72 21.25
C PRO A 294 -5.04 -32.65 20.18
N PRO A 295 -4.05 -31.88 19.68
CA PRO A 295 -4.27 -30.83 18.69
C PRO A 295 -4.97 -31.29 17.39
N GLU A 296 -4.97 -32.59 17.12
CA GLU A 296 -5.61 -33.22 15.95
C GLU A 296 -7.13 -33.41 16.13
N GLU A 297 -7.61 -33.43 17.38
CA GLU A 297 -9.02 -33.62 17.75
C GLU A 297 -9.73 -32.31 18.14
N VAL A 298 -8.99 -31.19 18.17
CA VAL A 298 -9.50 -29.83 18.42
C VAL A 298 -9.73 -29.08 17.12
#